data_AF-A0A3M5UAT5-F1
#
_entry.id   AF-A0A3M5UAT5-F1
#
_cell.length_a   1.000
_cell.length_b   1.000
_cell.length_c   1.000
_cell.angle_alpha   90.00
_cell.angle_beta   90.00
_cell.angle_gamma   90.00
#
_symmetry.space_group_name_H-M   'P 1'
#
loop_
_entity.id
_entity.type
_entity.pdbx_description
1 polymer ?
#
loop_
_entity_poly.entity_id
_entity_poly.type
_entity_poly.pdbx_seq_one_letter_code
_entity_poly.pdbx_strand_id
1 'polypeptide(L)'
;MEKLETRRKLLQQWLSASTTCEQLWAKELVPMFKEQAENDISKLRLLDQAFDQFRLSKKDRATLLEIICAMTISLMGAGHDEELKQLYLKYTGNDFDEERRLEDELFKTSLEDELGVELGDDVDLQSIDDVTRHIEEQLRERAEQEQHSQKPKKPTASEIRREQEQAEGSQSLREIYRKLASALHPDREQDADERERKTALMQRVNEAYENDNLLALLQMQMEIEQIDQTHIDSISDKRLKHFNRILSEQLRELEDEIHDRKMTIREQFLMDPYEDIKPKTVNGKCAKQIKIIRGHLDQAQDELQALTEPRSLKAWLRDQREMADMLEMAEEFDDLEMLDTLFR
;
A
#
# COMPACT_ATOMS: atom_id res chain seq x y z
N MET A 1 -30.84 -6.16 -0.60
CA MET A 1 -31.00 -5.47 0.70
C MET A 1 -30.31 -6.26 1.81
N GLU A 2 -30.81 -7.44 2.20
CA GLU A 2 -30.23 -8.23 3.32
C GLU A 2 -28.73 -8.58 3.17
N LYS A 3 -28.30 -8.97 1.96
CA LYS A 3 -26.87 -9.21 1.67
C LYS A 3 -25.99 -7.96 1.88
N LEU A 4 -26.49 -6.81 1.47
CA LEU A 4 -25.78 -5.52 1.58
C LEU A 4 -25.67 -5.09 3.04
N GLU A 5 -26.73 -5.21 3.82
CA GLU A 5 -26.71 -4.93 5.27
C GLU A 5 -25.76 -5.88 6.02
N THR A 6 -25.74 -7.16 5.63
CA THR A 6 -24.82 -8.14 6.20
C THR A 6 -23.37 -7.77 5.91
N ARG A 7 -23.05 -7.37 4.67
CA ARG A 7 -21.71 -6.90 4.30
C ARG A 7 -21.33 -5.60 5.00
N ARG A 8 -22.25 -4.64 5.13
CA ARG A 8 -22.02 -3.40 5.92
C ARG A 8 -21.71 -3.71 7.38
N LYS A 9 -22.46 -4.60 8.02
CA LYS A 9 -22.17 -5.05 9.39
C LYS A 9 -20.80 -5.72 9.49
N LEU A 10 -20.43 -6.52 8.50
CA LEU A 10 -19.11 -7.16 8.45
C LEU A 10 -17.99 -6.13 8.27
N LEU A 11 -18.17 -5.13 7.41
CA LEU A 11 -17.23 -4.02 7.24
C LEU A 11 -17.04 -3.26 8.56
N GLN A 12 -18.13 -2.95 9.28
CA GLN A 12 -18.04 -2.32 10.60
C GLN A 12 -17.24 -3.14 11.62
N GLN A 13 -17.37 -4.47 11.59
CA GLN A 13 -16.53 -5.34 12.43
C GLN A 13 -15.06 -5.28 12.01
N TRP A 14 -14.78 -5.22 10.71
CA TRP A 14 -13.41 -5.06 10.19
C TRP A 14 -12.82 -3.70 10.53
N LEU A 15 -13.60 -2.62 10.47
CA LEU A 15 -13.17 -1.29 10.90
C LEU A 15 -12.74 -1.31 12.37
N SER A 16 -13.56 -1.87 13.26
CA SER A 16 -13.23 -1.98 14.68
C SER A 16 -11.97 -2.83 14.93
N ALA A 17 -11.83 -3.95 14.20
CA ALA A 17 -10.64 -4.79 14.31
C ALA A 17 -9.39 -4.08 13.77
N SER A 18 -9.51 -3.37 12.64
CA SER A 18 -8.41 -2.62 12.00
C SER A 18 -7.88 -1.54 12.93
N THR A 19 -8.75 -0.76 13.58
CA THR A 19 -8.33 0.23 14.57
C THR A 19 -7.52 -0.38 15.71
N THR A 20 -7.90 -1.58 16.17
CA THR A 20 -7.11 -2.28 17.20
C THR A 20 -5.75 -2.74 16.63
N CYS A 21 -5.73 -3.24 15.40
CA CYS A 21 -4.49 -3.65 14.71
C CYS A 21 -3.55 -2.45 14.50
N GLU A 22 -4.06 -1.31 14.05
CA GLU A 22 -3.31 -0.05 13.90
C GLU A 22 -2.72 0.43 15.23
N GLN A 23 -3.49 0.32 16.33
CA GLN A 23 -2.97 0.62 17.66
C GLN A 23 -1.86 -0.33 18.10
N LEU A 24 -2.01 -1.63 17.84
CA LEU A 24 -0.97 -2.63 18.12
C LEU A 24 0.28 -2.37 17.27
N TRP A 25 0.10 -2.05 15.99
CA TRP A 25 1.17 -1.67 15.07
C TRP A 25 1.96 -0.49 15.62
N ALA A 26 1.28 0.63 15.92
CA ALA A 26 1.92 1.85 16.37
C ALA A 26 2.58 1.72 17.75
N LYS A 27 2.00 0.93 18.67
CA LYS A 27 2.49 0.80 20.05
C LYS A 27 3.55 -0.28 20.24
N GLU A 28 3.48 -1.37 19.49
CA GLU A 28 4.35 -2.53 19.66
C GLU A 28 5.33 -2.65 18.49
N LEU A 29 4.84 -2.76 17.26
CA LEU A 29 5.69 -3.06 16.10
C LEU A 29 6.58 -1.89 15.68
N VAL A 30 6.08 -0.65 15.67
CA VAL A 30 6.90 0.52 15.32
C VAL A 30 8.11 0.68 16.27
N PRO A 31 7.96 0.60 17.60
CA PRO A 31 9.10 0.55 18.51
C PRO A 31 10.02 -0.66 18.27
N MET A 32 9.47 -1.84 17.99
CA MET A 32 10.25 -3.05 17.70
C MET A 32 11.11 -2.89 16.43
N PHE A 33 10.61 -2.24 15.38
CA PHE A 33 11.42 -1.95 14.18
C PHE A 33 12.56 -0.97 14.48
N LYS A 34 12.31 0.04 15.31
CA LYS A 34 13.38 0.94 15.75
C LYS A 34 14.43 0.20 16.58
N GLU A 35 13.99 -0.67 17.48
CA GLU A 35 14.89 -1.52 18.28
C GLU A 35 15.72 -2.45 17.38
N GLN A 36 15.12 -3.05 16.35
CA GLN A 36 15.85 -3.85 15.36
C GLN A 36 16.90 -3.02 14.61
N ALA A 37 16.52 -1.84 14.11
CA ALA A 37 17.47 -0.96 13.40
C ALA A 37 18.67 -0.57 14.28
N GLU A 38 18.44 -0.25 15.55
CA GLU A 38 19.51 0.01 16.52
C GLU A 38 20.36 -1.22 16.82
N ASN A 39 19.75 -2.41 16.87
CA ASN A 39 20.48 -3.68 17.02
C ASN A 39 21.39 -3.93 15.80
N ASP A 40 20.93 -3.64 14.59
CA ASP A 40 21.72 -3.83 13.36
C ASP A 40 22.92 -2.87 13.29
N ILE A 41 22.73 -1.60 13.66
CA ILE A 41 23.84 -0.65 13.83
C ILE A 41 24.80 -1.12 14.93
N SER A 42 24.28 -1.59 16.06
CA SER A 42 25.10 -2.10 17.17
C SER A 42 25.90 -3.34 16.76
N LYS A 43 25.30 -4.24 15.96
CA LYS A 43 25.97 -5.39 15.36
C LYS A 43 27.13 -4.94 14.50
N LEU A 44 26.90 -4.00 13.59
CA LEU A 44 27.94 -3.47 12.71
C LEU A 44 29.11 -2.88 13.49
N ARG A 45 28.85 -2.09 14.53
CA ARG A 45 29.89 -1.53 15.43
C ARG A 45 30.69 -2.63 16.14
N LEU A 46 30.03 -3.69 16.61
CA LEU A 46 30.70 -4.83 17.25
C LEU A 46 31.57 -5.60 16.26
N LEU A 47 31.10 -5.79 15.02
CA LEU A 47 31.86 -6.44 13.96
C LEU A 47 33.09 -5.61 13.56
N ASP A 48 32.95 -4.29 13.42
CA ASP A 48 34.06 -3.36 13.20
C ASP A 48 35.12 -3.46 14.31
N GLN A 49 34.68 -3.38 15.57
CA GLN A 49 35.55 -3.53 16.73
C GLN A 49 36.26 -4.90 16.74
N ALA A 50 35.54 -5.97 16.44
CA ALA A 50 36.09 -7.32 16.40
C ALA A 50 37.12 -7.51 15.29
N PHE A 51 36.93 -6.85 14.14
CA PHE A 51 37.87 -6.87 13.03
C PHE A 51 39.25 -6.32 13.43
N ASP A 52 39.27 -5.28 14.28
CA ASP A 52 40.50 -4.63 14.75
C ASP A 52 41.11 -5.33 15.97
N GLN A 53 40.28 -5.83 16.90
CA GLN A 53 40.76 -6.37 18.18
C GLN A 53 41.12 -7.85 18.14
N PHE A 54 40.44 -8.66 17.33
CA PHE A 54 40.57 -10.11 17.40
C PHE A 54 41.56 -10.67 16.38
N ARG A 55 42.29 -11.71 16.81
CA ARG A 55 43.15 -12.49 15.91
C ARG A 55 42.30 -13.49 15.10
N LEU A 56 41.85 -13.02 13.94
CA LEU A 56 41.09 -13.79 12.97
C LEU A 56 42.00 -14.48 11.95
N SER A 57 41.55 -15.63 11.42
CA SER A 57 42.21 -16.27 10.30
C SER A 57 42.00 -15.45 9.01
N LYS A 58 42.78 -15.71 7.95
CA LYS A 58 42.57 -15.03 6.66
C LYS A 58 41.16 -15.25 6.13
N LYS A 59 40.62 -16.46 6.28
CA LYS A 59 39.25 -16.81 5.87
C LYS A 59 38.21 -16.05 6.69
N ASP A 60 38.35 -16.06 8.02
CA ASP A 60 37.41 -15.35 8.89
C ASP A 60 37.43 -13.84 8.67
N ARG A 61 38.61 -13.26 8.40
CA ARG A 61 38.74 -11.84 8.12
C ARG A 61 38.11 -11.45 6.78
N ALA A 62 38.22 -12.29 5.75
CA ALA A 62 37.56 -12.06 4.47
C ALA A 62 36.03 -12.11 4.61
N THR A 63 35.50 -13.15 5.27
CA THR A 63 34.05 -13.26 5.55
C THR A 63 33.54 -12.08 6.37
N LEU A 64 34.28 -11.67 7.41
CA LEU A 64 33.88 -10.53 8.24
C LEU A 64 33.86 -9.22 7.43
N LEU A 65 34.84 -9.02 6.55
CA LEU A 65 34.88 -7.88 5.64
C LEU A 65 33.67 -7.84 4.71
N GLU A 66 33.36 -8.97 4.05
CA GLU A 66 32.21 -9.10 3.16
C GLU A 66 30.90 -8.77 3.88
N ILE A 67 30.71 -9.31 5.09
CA ILE A 67 29.52 -9.03 5.88
C ILE A 67 29.44 -7.56 6.30
N ILE A 68 30.54 -6.96 6.77
CA ILE A 68 30.56 -5.54 7.15
C ILE A 68 30.20 -4.66 5.96
N CYS A 69 30.80 -4.91 4.78
CA CYS A 69 30.49 -4.15 3.57
C CYS A 69 29.02 -4.29 3.17
N ALA A 70 28.50 -5.53 3.11
CA ALA A 70 27.11 -5.79 2.76
C ALA A 70 26.13 -5.12 3.73
N MET A 71 26.37 -5.26 5.04
CA MET A 71 25.56 -4.61 6.08
C MET A 71 25.62 -3.08 5.99
N THR A 72 26.80 -2.52 5.76
CA THR A 72 26.99 -1.07 5.65
C THR A 72 26.16 -0.51 4.50
N ILE A 73 26.18 -1.17 3.33
CA ILE A 73 25.36 -0.80 2.18
C ILE A 73 23.87 -0.95 2.50
N SER A 74 23.45 -2.09 3.07
CA SER A 74 22.02 -2.35 3.32
C SER A 74 21.40 -1.42 4.37
N LEU A 75 22.22 -0.83 5.25
CA LEU A 75 21.77 0.08 6.30
C LEU A 75 21.77 1.55 5.87
N MET A 76 22.30 1.88 4.69
CA MET A 76 22.26 3.25 4.16
C MET A 76 20.82 3.75 4.01
N GLY A 77 20.54 4.97 4.46
CA GLY A 77 19.20 5.56 4.41
C GLY A 77 18.29 5.15 5.57
N ALA A 78 18.71 4.22 6.44
CA ALA A 78 18.00 3.88 7.68
C ALA A 78 18.38 4.79 8.87
N GLY A 79 19.33 5.71 8.67
CA GLY A 79 19.91 6.58 9.69
C GLY A 79 21.36 6.23 9.99
N HIS A 80 22.08 7.12 10.69
CA HIS A 80 23.54 7.02 10.93
C HIS A 80 24.41 7.07 9.67
N ASP A 81 23.91 7.64 8.56
CA ASP A 81 24.58 7.63 7.25
C ASP A 81 26.03 8.11 7.31
N GLU A 82 26.34 9.17 8.06
CA GLU A 82 27.72 9.64 8.21
C GLU A 82 28.65 8.58 8.83
N GLU A 83 28.21 7.86 9.85
CA GLU A 83 29.00 6.77 10.44
C GLU A 83 29.15 5.60 9.47
N LEU A 84 28.07 5.25 8.77
CA LEU A 84 28.07 4.18 7.77
C LEU A 84 29.00 4.51 6.59
N LYS A 85 29.00 5.75 6.10
CA LYS A 85 29.92 6.22 5.06
C LYS A 85 31.38 6.14 5.49
N GLN A 86 31.69 6.46 6.76
CA GLN A 86 33.05 6.30 7.28
C GLN A 86 33.47 4.82 7.36
N LEU A 87 32.58 3.93 7.77
CA LEU A 87 32.84 2.49 7.77
C LEU A 87 33.01 1.95 6.34
N TYR A 88 32.17 2.40 5.41
CA TYR A 88 32.30 2.07 3.99
C TYR A 88 33.68 2.46 3.48
N LEU A 89 34.08 3.73 3.65
CA LEU A 89 35.39 4.23 3.27
C LEU A 89 36.54 3.46 3.93
N LYS A 90 36.41 3.07 5.21
CA LYS A 90 37.42 2.26 5.93
C LYS A 90 37.66 0.91 5.27
N TYR A 91 36.59 0.24 4.81
CA TYR A 91 36.64 -1.15 4.37
C TYR A 91 36.73 -1.35 2.86
N THR A 92 36.12 -0.46 2.07
CA THR A 92 36.20 -0.48 0.60
C THR A 92 37.32 0.40 0.08
N GLY A 93 37.66 1.48 0.80
CA GLY A 93 38.57 2.51 0.32
C GLY A 93 37.95 3.53 -0.62
N ASN A 94 36.64 3.39 -0.91
CA ASN A 94 35.89 4.25 -1.80
C ASN A 94 35.03 5.23 -0.99
N ASP A 95 34.85 6.43 -1.53
CA ASP A 95 33.85 7.37 -1.01
C ASP A 95 32.48 6.96 -1.54
N PHE A 96 31.55 6.67 -0.64
CA PHE A 96 30.22 6.19 -0.99
C PHE A 96 29.44 7.19 -1.84
N ASP A 97 29.53 8.49 -1.54
CA ASP A 97 28.78 9.51 -2.28
C ASP A 97 29.35 9.70 -3.69
N GLU A 98 30.67 9.60 -3.84
CA GLU A 98 31.32 9.66 -5.15
C GLU A 98 31.01 8.42 -6.00
N GLU A 99 31.09 7.22 -5.42
CA GLU A 99 30.77 5.97 -6.11
C GLU A 99 29.30 5.96 -6.54
N ARG A 100 28.41 6.44 -5.67
CA ARG A 100 26.99 6.57 -6.00
C ARG A 100 26.74 7.58 -7.12
N ARG A 101 27.41 8.73 -7.10
CA ARG A 101 27.30 9.73 -8.19
C ARG A 101 27.74 9.15 -9.53
N LEU A 102 28.85 8.39 -9.53
CA LEU A 102 29.35 7.74 -10.75
C LEU A 102 28.40 6.66 -11.27
N GLU A 103 27.81 5.85 -10.38
CA GLU A 103 26.77 4.89 -10.75
C GLU A 103 25.55 5.57 -11.37
N ASP A 104 25.07 6.63 -10.75
CA ASP A 104 23.91 7.40 -11.22
C ASP A 104 24.21 8.08 -12.57
N GLU A 105 25.41 8.64 -12.77
CA GLU A 105 25.87 9.21 -14.05
C GLU A 105 25.96 8.14 -15.16
N LEU A 106 26.48 6.96 -14.85
CA LEU A 106 26.57 5.83 -15.80
C LEU A 106 25.19 5.29 -16.17
N PHE A 107 24.30 5.16 -15.19
CA PHE A 107 22.92 4.73 -15.39
C PHE A 107 22.15 5.74 -16.24
N LYS A 108 22.29 7.04 -15.94
CA LYS A 108 21.72 8.12 -16.74
C LYS A 108 22.18 8.03 -18.19
N THR A 109 23.48 7.97 -18.44
CA THR A 109 24.04 7.89 -19.80
C THR A 109 23.50 6.66 -20.55
N SER A 110 23.40 5.52 -19.87
CA SER A 110 22.87 4.28 -20.47
C SER A 110 21.39 4.40 -20.85
N LEU A 111 20.57 5.02 -19.98
CA LEU A 111 19.16 5.30 -20.24
C LEU A 111 18.97 6.28 -21.41
N GLU A 112 19.78 7.34 -21.46
CA GLU A 112 19.75 8.34 -22.53
C GLU A 112 20.07 7.70 -23.89
N ASP A 113 21.09 6.84 -23.94
CA ASP A 113 21.48 6.11 -25.15
C ASP A 113 20.40 5.11 -25.60
N GLU A 114 19.76 4.39 -24.67
CA GLU A 114 18.73 3.39 -24.99
C GLU A 114 17.42 4.03 -25.46
N LEU A 115 17.00 5.12 -24.80
CA LEU A 115 15.74 5.80 -25.09
C LEU A 115 15.91 6.92 -26.15
N GLY A 116 17.15 7.32 -26.45
CA GLY A 116 17.47 8.43 -27.33
C GLY A 116 16.93 9.78 -26.81
N VAL A 117 16.84 9.96 -25.49
CA VAL A 117 16.39 11.19 -24.82
C VAL A 117 17.53 11.77 -24.00
N GLU A 118 17.57 13.10 -23.81
CA GLU A 118 18.52 13.73 -22.90
C GLU A 118 17.81 13.96 -21.56
N LEU A 119 18.29 13.34 -20.49
CA LEU A 119 17.76 13.53 -19.15
C LEU A 119 18.49 14.74 -18.54
N GLY A 120 17.75 15.70 -17.98
CA GLY A 120 18.35 16.85 -17.30
C GLY A 120 19.21 16.46 -16.09
N ASP A 121 20.05 17.37 -15.59
CA ASP A 121 20.82 17.16 -14.34
C ASP A 121 19.95 17.26 -13.07
N ASP A 122 18.69 17.64 -13.24
CA ASP A 122 17.69 17.85 -12.20
C ASP A 122 16.76 16.65 -11.99
N VAL A 123 16.91 15.58 -12.77
CA VAL A 123 16.08 14.37 -12.66
C VAL A 123 16.54 13.52 -11.48
N ASP A 124 15.62 13.19 -10.59
CA ASP A 124 15.87 12.22 -9.52
C ASP A 124 15.82 10.79 -10.07
N LEU A 125 16.99 10.21 -10.32
CA LEU A 125 17.13 8.85 -10.85
C LEU A 125 16.70 7.76 -9.85
N GLN A 126 16.48 8.10 -8.58
CA GLN A 126 15.93 7.16 -7.58
C GLN A 126 14.40 7.07 -7.64
N SER A 127 13.74 7.98 -8.36
CA SER A 127 12.29 8.02 -8.51
C SER A 127 11.88 7.61 -9.92
N ILE A 128 11.36 6.39 -10.06
CA ILE A 128 10.79 5.89 -11.33
C ILE A 128 9.71 6.85 -11.84
N ASP A 129 8.90 7.43 -10.95
CA ASP A 129 7.86 8.40 -11.29
C ASP A 129 8.44 9.71 -11.85
N ASP A 130 9.61 10.14 -11.38
CA ASP A 130 10.24 11.37 -11.85
C ASP A 130 10.93 11.14 -13.21
N VAL A 131 11.65 10.02 -13.34
CA VAL A 131 12.23 9.58 -14.61
C VAL A 131 11.16 9.41 -15.70
N THR A 132 10.06 8.70 -15.39
CA THR A 132 8.96 8.49 -16.35
C THR A 132 8.27 9.80 -16.72
N ARG A 133 8.04 10.70 -15.77
CA ARG A 133 7.47 12.03 -16.04
C ARG A 133 8.37 12.84 -16.98
N HIS A 134 9.68 12.85 -16.74
CA HIS A 134 10.62 13.60 -17.57
C HIS A 134 10.72 13.02 -18.98
N ILE A 135 10.71 11.69 -19.12
CA ILE A 135 10.64 11.01 -20.42
C ILE A 135 9.33 11.35 -21.13
N GLU A 136 8.19 11.32 -20.45
CA GLU A 136 6.90 11.68 -21.02
C GLU A 136 6.85 13.14 -21.48
N GLU A 137 7.45 14.05 -20.72
CA GLU A 137 7.55 15.47 -21.05
C GLU A 137 8.42 15.68 -22.30
N GLN A 138 9.61 15.07 -22.36
CA GLN A 138 10.48 15.10 -23.55
C GLN A 138 9.80 14.49 -24.78
N LEU A 139 9.10 13.36 -24.63
CA LEU A 139 8.35 12.73 -25.72
C LEU A 139 7.16 13.59 -26.16
N ARG A 140 6.48 14.27 -25.23
CA ARG A 140 5.44 15.25 -25.57
C ARG A 140 6.02 16.45 -26.28
N GLU A 141 7.12 17.03 -25.82
CA GLU A 141 7.77 18.15 -26.49
C GLU A 141 8.20 17.79 -27.91
N ARG A 142 8.79 16.59 -28.11
CA ARG A 142 9.11 16.08 -29.46
C ARG A 142 7.84 15.88 -30.29
N ALA A 143 6.79 15.28 -29.71
CA ALA A 143 5.52 15.07 -30.39
C ALA A 143 4.78 16.38 -30.68
N GLU A 144 4.90 17.41 -29.84
CA GLU A 144 4.34 18.74 -30.02
C GLU A 144 5.12 19.54 -31.06
N GLN A 145 6.45 19.40 -31.11
CA GLN A 145 7.28 19.90 -32.20
C GLN A 145 6.92 19.22 -33.53
N GLU A 146 6.67 17.91 -33.53
CA GLU A 146 6.17 17.18 -34.70
C GLU A 146 4.70 17.52 -35.05
N GLN A 147 3.82 17.73 -34.06
CA GLN A 147 2.41 18.10 -34.24
C GLN A 147 2.21 19.56 -34.61
N HIS A 148 3.16 20.46 -34.33
CA HIS A 148 3.15 21.79 -34.93
C HIS A 148 3.22 21.74 -36.47
N SER A 149 3.55 20.57 -37.03
CA SER A 149 3.48 20.25 -38.46
C SER A 149 2.15 19.61 -38.92
N GLN A 150 1.26 19.16 -38.03
CA GLN A 150 -0.01 18.49 -38.39
C GLN A 150 -1.21 18.83 -37.47
N LYS A 151 -2.33 19.20 -38.09
CA LYS A 151 -3.60 19.64 -37.45
C LYS A 151 -4.18 18.66 -36.40
N PRO A 152 -4.89 19.16 -35.36
CA PRO A 152 -5.41 18.34 -34.26
C PRO A 152 -6.57 17.43 -34.69
N LYS A 153 -6.55 16.18 -34.20
CA LYS A 153 -7.64 15.19 -34.35
C LYS A 153 -8.68 15.32 -33.23
N LYS A 154 -9.94 15.05 -33.57
CA LYS A 154 -11.12 15.14 -32.70
C LYS A 154 -11.23 13.93 -31.74
N PRO A 155 -11.85 14.11 -30.56
CA PRO A 155 -12.04 13.05 -29.56
C PRO A 155 -12.92 11.90 -30.06
N THR A 156 -12.76 10.74 -29.44
CA THR A 156 -13.27 9.46 -29.93
C THR A 156 -14.66 9.17 -29.36
N ALA A 157 -15.52 8.50 -30.14
CA ALA A 157 -16.92 8.23 -29.77
C ALA A 157 -17.11 7.42 -28.46
N SER A 158 -16.06 6.74 -27.97
CA SER A 158 -16.07 6.01 -26.69
C SER A 158 -15.99 6.93 -25.48
N GLU A 159 -15.25 8.04 -25.58
CA GLU A 159 -15.08 9.00 -24.48
C GLU A 159 -16.37 9.78 -24.25
N ILE A 160 -17.02 10.18 -25.35
CA ILE A 160 -18.33 10.87 -25.34
C ILE A 160 -19.42 10.01 -24.70
N ARG A 161 -19.42 8.68 -24.93
CA ARG A 161 -20.40 7.77 -24.31
C ARG A 161 -20.21 7.63 -22.80
N ARG A 162 -18.96 7.55 -22.33
CA ARG A 162 -18.65 7.41 -20.90
C ARG A 162 -18.98 8.68 -20.12
N GLU A 163 -18.72 9.84 -20.71
CA GLU A 163 -19.13 11.14 -20.15
C GLU A 163 -20.66 11.29 -20.12
N GLN A 164 -21.37 10.83 -21.16
CA GLN A 164 -22.84 10.86 -21.19
C GLN A 164 -23.46 9.96 -20.10
N GLU A 165 -22.94 8.75 -19.89
CA GLU A 165 -23.44 7.85 -18.85
C GLU A 165 -23.21 8.38 -17.43
N GLN A 166 -22.07 9.05 -17.18
CA GLN A 166 -21.79 9.72 -15.90
C GLN A 166 -22.67 10.97 -15.71
N ALA A 167 -22.87 11.77 -16.76
CA ALA A 167 -23.74 12.92 -16.72
C ALA A 167 -25.20 12.52 -16.44
N GLU A 168 -25.71 11.46 -17.08
CA GLU A 168 -27.06 10.93 -16.84
C GLU A 168 -27.23 10.40 -15.40
N GLY A 169 -26.20 9.74 -14.83
CA GLY A 169 -26.19 9.32 -13.43
C GLY A 169 -26.31 10.49 -12.45
N SER A 170 -25.54 11.56 -12.68
CA SER A 170 -25.58 12.78 -11.84
C SER A 170 -26.89 13.58 -11.99
N GLN A 171 -27.53 13.53 -13.16
CA GLN A 171 -28.83 14.15 -13.40
C GLN A 171 -29.96 13.41 -12.66
N SER A 172 -29.92 12.08 -12.65
CA SER A 172 -30.87 11.24 -11.90
C SER A 172 -30.84 11.55 -10.40
N LEU A 173 -29.65 11.76 -9.81
CA LEU A 173 -29.48 12.10 -8.39
C LEU A 173 -30.12 13.46 -8.03
N ARG A 174 -29.89 14.49 -8.85
CA ARG A 174 -30.47 15.83 -8.64
C ARG A 174 -31.99 15.84 -8.79
N GLU A 175 -32.54 15.03 -9.70
CA GLU A 175 -33.99 14.90 -9.87
C GLU A 175 -34.66 14.19 -8.68
N ILE A 176 -34.04 13.13 -8.16
CA ILE A 176 -34.52 12.41 -6.98
C ILE A 176 -34.49 13.32 -5.74
N TYR A 177 -33.39 14.03 -5.51
CA TYR A 177 -33.28 15.01 -4.43
C TYR A 177 -34.32 16.14 -4.55
N ARG A 178 -34.51 16.71 -5.74
CA ARG A 178 -35.50 17.77 -5.97
C ARG A 178 -36.93 17.29 -5.70
N LYS A 179 -37.26 16.05 -6.06
CA LYS A 179 -38.59 15.45 -5.79
C LYS A 179 -38.81 15.21 -4.29
N LEU A 180 -37.80 14.69 -3.59
CA LEU A 180 -37.82 14.50 -2.13
C LEU A 180 -37.97 15.83 -1.39
N ALA A 181 -37.14 16.82 -1.74
CA ALA A 181 -37.17 18.16 -1.15
C ALA A 181 -38.51 18.87 -1.37
N SER A 182 -39.15 18.66 -2.52
CA SER A 182 -40.47 19.22 -2.82
C SER A 182 -41.62 18.52 -2.06
N ALA A 183 -41.48 17.24 -1.72
CA ALA A 183 -42.51 16.46 -1.01
C ALA A 183 -42.43 16.64 0.52
N LEU A 184 -41.23 16.92 1.05
CA LEU A 184 -40.93 17.05 2.48
C LEU A 184 -40.83 18.50 2.96
N HIS A 185 -41.18 19.50 2.14
CA HIS A 185 -40.97 20.90 2.48
C HIS A 185 -41.83 21.34 3.68
N PRO A 186 -41.24 21.69 4.85
CA PRO A 186 -41.97 21.92 6.11
C PRO A 186 -42.87 23.17 6.09
N ASP A 187 -42.69 24.05 5.10
CA ASP A 187 -43.43 25.31 4.94
C ASP A 187 -44.83 25.14 4.32
N ARG A 188 -45.20 23.90 3.92
CA ARG A 188 -46.52 23.57 3.34
C ARG A 188 -47.46 22.83 4.31
N GLU A 189 -46.98 22.43 5.49
CA GLU A 189 -47.77 21.71 6.48
C GLU A 189 -48.33 22.65 7.57
N GLN A 190 -49.65 22.56 7.81
CA GLN A 190 -50.35 23.34 8.85
C GLN A 190 -50.42 22.63 10.22
N ASP A 191 -50.07 21.34 10.27
CA ASP A 191 -50.03 20.54 11.49
C ASP A 191 -48.62 20.60 12.13
N ALA A 192 -48.56 20.88 13.43
CA ALA A 192 -47.31 21.09 14.15
C ALA A 192 -46.49 19.80 14.29
N ASP A 193 -47.14 18.65 14.48
CA ASP A 193 -46.48 17.37 14.71
C ASP A 193 -45.92 16.79 13.40
N GLU A 194 -46.67 16.90 12.30
CA GLU A 194 -46.21 16.50 10.96
C GLU A 194 -45.09 17.41 10.44
N ARG A 195 -45.05 18.69 10.84
CA ARG A 195 -43.97 19.60 10.48
C ARG A 195 -42.65 19.24 11.14
N GLU A 196 -42.66 18.84 12.42
CA GLU A 196 -41.45 18.36 13.11
C GLU A 196 -40.94 17.07 12.47
N ARG A 197 -41.85 16.15 12.14
CA ARG A 197 -41.55 14.89 11.46
C ARG A 197 -40.95 15.09 10.06
N LYS A 198 -41.52 15.98 9.24
CA LYS A 198 -40.98 16.32 7.91
C LYS A 198 -39.63 17.03 7.99
N THR A 199 -39.40 17.84 9.03
CA THR A 199 -38.11 18.49 9.27
C THR A 199 -37.01 17.46 9.54
N ALA A 200 -37.28 16.45 10.38
CA ALA A 200 -36.33 15.37 10.65
C ALA A 200 -36.04 14.50 9.41
N LEU A 201 -37.05 14.21 8.58
CA LEU A 201 -36.86 13.52 7.30
C LEU A 201 -36.06 14.36 6.29
N MET A 202 -36.33 15.66 6.20
CA MET A 202 -35.61 16.57 5.31
C MET A 202 -34.13 16.68 5.70
N GLN A 203 -33.81 16.71 6.99
CA GLN A 203 -32.43 16.71 7.47
C GLN A 203 -31.68 15.43 7.06
N ARG A 204 -32.31 14.26 7.16
CA ARG A 204 -31.75 13.00 6.67
C ARG A 204 -31.57 12.96 5.15
N VAL A 205 -32.51 13.54 4.38
CA VAL A 205 -32.39 13.67 2.91
C VAL A 205 -31.19 14.55 2.55
N ASN A 206 -30.96 15.64 3.27
CA ASN A 206 -29.81 16.51 3.04
C ASN A 206 -28.49 15.80 3.34
N GLU A 207 -28.37 15.09 4.48
CA GLU A 207 -27.19 14.28 4.81
C GLU A 207 -26.92 13.18 3.77
N ALA A 208 -27.97 12.54 3.26
CA ALA A 208 -27.86 11.53 2.22
C ALA A 208 -27.41 12.13 0.86
N TYR A 209 -27.83 13.35 0.55
CA TYR A 209 -27.42 14.07 -0.66
C TYR A 209 -25.96 14.56 -0.58
N GLU A 210 -25.53 15.09 0.56
CA GLU A 210 -24.14 15.54 0.76
C GLU A 210 -23.12 14.40 0.69
N ASN A 211 -23.53 13.18 1.07
CA ASN A 211 -22.68 11.98 1.00
C ASN A 211 -22.84 11.20 -0.31
N ASP A 212 -23.47 11.77 -1.35
CA ASP A 212 -23.80 11.11 -2.62
C ASP A 212 -24.49 9.73 -2.44
N ASN A 213 -25.21 9.55 -1.33
CA ASN A 213 -25.79 8.29 -0.92
C ASN A 213 -27.19 8.11 -1.53
N LEU A 214 -27.18 7.81 -2.83
CA LEU A 214 -28.37 7.57 -3.65
C LEU A 214 -29.34 6.55 -3.03
N LEU A 215 -28.83 5.53 -2.32
CA LEU A 215 -29.66 4.52 -1.67
C LEU A 215 -30.43 5.08 -0.47
N ALA A 216 -29.82 5.92 0.36
CA ALA A 216 -30.50 6.56 1.47
C ALA A 216 -31.61 7.51 0.99
N LEU A 217 -31.34 8.28 -0.09
CA LEU A 217 -32.36 9.10 -0.76
C LEU A 217 -33.52 8.24 -1.28
N LEU A 218 -33.23 7.10 -1.91
CA LEU A 218 -34.23 6.19 -2.45
C LEU A 218 -35.02 5.44 -1.35
N GLN A 219 -34.39 5.08 -0.22
CA GLN A 219 -35.06 4.48 0.93
C GLN A 219 -36.08 5.47 1.53
N MET A 220 -35.68 6.73 1.68
CA MET A 220 -36.57 7.79 2.14
C MET A 220 -37.69 8.03 1.13
N GLN A 221 -37.42 7.96 -0.17
CA GLN A 221 -38.46 8.03 -1.20
C GLN A 221 -39.47 6.89 -1.05
N MET A 222 -39.05 5.66 -0.78
CA MET A 222 -39.96 4.54 -0.54
C MET A 222 -40.74 4.65 0.78
N GLU A 223 -40.13 5.15 1.86
CA GLU A 223 -40.85 5.41 3.12
C GLU A 223 -41.95 6.46 2.95
N ILE A 224 -41.74 7.42 2.04
CA ILE A 224 -42.71 8.45 1.67
C ILE A 224 -43.75 7.90 0.68
N GLU A 225 -43.35 7.09 -0.31
CA GLU A 225 -44.23 6.49 -1.33
C GLU A 225 -45.08 5.32 -0.79
N GLN A 226 -44.68 4.62 0.27
CA GLN A 226 -45.53 3.63 0.95
C GLN A 226 -46.80 4.23 1.56
N ILE A 227 -46.82 5.56 1.74
CA ILE A 227 -48.01 6.31 2.18
C ILE A 227 -48.96 6.55 0.99
N ASP A 228 -48.48 6.47 -0.25
CA ASP A 228 -49.25 6.66 -1.48
C ASP A 228 -49.32 5.36 -2.30
N GLN A 229 -50.22 4.47 -1.86
CA GLN A 229 -50.39 3.07 -2.25
C GLN A 229 -50.67 2.81 -3.74
N THR A 230 -50.70 3.84 -4.58
CA THR A 230 -51.08 3.75 -6.01
C THR A 230 -49.90 3.75 -6.99
N HIS A 231 -48.66 3.99 -6.52
CA HIS A 231 -47.50 4.13 -7.43
C HIS A 231 -46.55 2.92 -7.51
N ILE A 232 -46.71 1.91 -6.64
CA ILE A 232 -45.84 0.72 -6.56
C ILE A 232 -45.80 -0.08 -7.88
N ASP A 233 -46.90 -0.10 -8.64
CA ASP A 233 -47.00 -0.85 -9.91
C ASP A 233 -46.38 -0.13 -11.12
N SER A 234 -45.87 1.09 -10.95
CA SER A 234 -45.29 1.90 -12.03
C SER A 234 -43.77 1.90 -12.09
N ILE A 235 -43.09 1.09 -11.26
CA ILE A 235 -41.64 0.94 -11.34
C ILE A 235 -41.29 0.27 -12.67
N SER A 236 -40.87 1.06 -13.65
CA SER A 236 -40.48 0.56 -14.97
C SER A 236 -39.34 -0.45 -14.84
N ASP A 237 -39.40 -1.56 -15.59
CA ASP A 237 -38.36 -2.59 -15.66
C ASP A 237 -36.93 -2.04 -15.89
N LYS A 238 -36.82 -0.92 -16.62
CA LYS A 238 -35.54 -0.22 -16.85
C LYS A 238 -34.94 0.34 -15.56
N ARG A 239 -35.77 0.90 -14.67
CA ARG A 239 -35.35 1.39 -13.36
C ARG A 239 -34.92 0.24 -12.44
N LEU A 240 -35.66 -0.87 -12.44
CA LEU A 240 -35.32 -2.04 -11.63
C LEU A 240 -33.96 -2.66 -12.02
N LYS A 241 -33.67 -2.74 -13.33
CA LYS A 241 -32.35 -3.18 -13.83
C LYS A 241 -31.24 -2.22 -13.43
N HIS A 242 -31.48 -0.91 -13.52
CA HIS A 242 -30.52 0.10 -13.08
C HIS A 242 -30.22 0.00 -11.57
N PHE A 243 -31.24 -0.23 -10.74
CA PHE A 243 -31.05 -0.44 -9.30
C PHE A 243 -30.28 -1.72 -8.96
N ASN A 244 -30.59 -2.84 -9.63
CA ASN A 244 -29.82 -4.07 -9.44
C ASN A 244 -28.35 -3.90 -9.82
N ARG A 245 -28.05 -3.08 -10.85
CA ARG A 245 -26.67 -2.74 -11.22
C ARG A 245 -25.97 -1.97 -10.11
N ILE A 246 -26.56 -0.88 -9.62
CA ILE A 246 -25.98 -0.07 -8.54
C ILE A 246 -25.78 -0.89 -7.26
N LEU A 247 -26.76 -1.71 -6.87
CA LEU A 247 -26.64 -2.58 -5.69
C LEU A 247 -25.53 -3.62 -5.82
N SER A 248 -25.28 -4.09 -7.04
CA SER A 248 -24.20 -5.04 -7.32
C SER A 248 -22.84 -4.34 -7.31
N GLU A 249 -22.76 -3.10 -7.80
CA GLU A 249 -21.58 -2.25 -7.74
C GLU A 249 -21.23 -1.94 -6.27
N GLN A 250 -22.18 -1.49 -5.45
CA GLN A 250 -21.96 -1.25 -4.02
C GLN A 250 -21.59 -2.52 -3.25
N LEU A 251 -22.15 -3.67 -3.61
CA LEU A 251 -21.77 -4.93 -2.98
C LEU A 251 -20.30 -5.26 -3.28
N ARG A 252 -19.87 -5.03 -4.52
CA ARG A 252 -18.48 -5.22 -4.95
C ARG A 252 -17.55 -4.26 -4.21
N GLU A 253 -17.86 -2.97 -4.18
CA GLU A 253 -17.08 -1.97 -3.45
C GLU A 253 -16.89 -2.34 -1.96
N LEU A 254 -17.95 -2.81 -1.30
CA LEU A 254 -17.86 -3.28 0.09
C LEU A 254 -17.02 -4.55 0.24
N GLU A 255 -17.06 -5.45 -0.74
CA GLU A 255 -16.25 -6.67 -0.74
C GLU A 255 -14.78 -6.35 -0.98
N ASP A 256 -14.49 -5.41 -1.88
CA ASP A 256 -13.14 -4.89 -2.17
C ASP A 256 -12.58 -4.18 -0.93
N GLU A 257 -13.34 -3.29 -0.28
CA GLU A 257 -12.86 -2.62 0.94
C GLU A 257 -12.57 -3.61 2.08
N ILE A 258 -13.41 -4.64 2.24
CA ILE A 258 -13.15 -5.71 3.21
C ILE A 258 -11.88 -6.50 2.81
N HIS A 259 -11.68 -6.74 1.52
CA HIS A 259 -10.52 -7.46 1.01
C HIS A 259 -9.23 -6.67 1.25
N ASP A 260 -9.19 -5.40 0.89
CA ASP A 260 -8.02 -4.54 1.05
C ASP A 260 -7.61 -4.45 2.51
N ARG A 261 -8.58 -4.22 3.42
CA ARG A 261 -8.32 -4.20 4.88
C ARG A 261 -7.74 -5.50 5.39
N LYS A 262 -8.21 -6.64 4.88
CA LYS A 262 -7.66 -7.95 5.22
C LYS A 262 -6.23 -8.08 4.72
N MET A 263 -5.93 -7.64 3.49
CA MET A 263 -4.60 -7.72 2.92
C MET A 263 -3.62 -6.81 3.67
N THR A 264 -4.00 -5.57 3.97
CA THR A 264 -3.18 -4.67 4.79
C THR A 264 -2.82 -5.30 6.14
N ILE A 265 -3.77 -5.93 6.85
CA ILE A 265 -3.46 -6.59 8.12
C ILE A 265 -2.52 -7.79 7.92
N ARG A 266 -2.68 -8.56 6.83
CA ARG A 266 -1.79 -9.70 6.55
C ARG A 266 -0.37 -9.24 6.28
N GLU A 267 -0.21 -8.24 5.43
CA GLU A 267 1.10 -7.66 5.07
C GLU A 267 1.80 -7.09 6.30
N GLN A 268 1.10 -6.27 7.08
CA GLN A 268 1.64 -5.66 8.30
C GLN A 268 2.11 -6.73 9.30
N PHE A 269 1.31 -7.76 9.54
CA PHE A 269 1.63 -8.76 10.55
C PHE A 269 2.33 -10.01 9.99
N LEU A 270 2.83 -9.95 8.75
CA LEU A 270 3.50 -11.04 8.03
C LEU A 270 2.75 -12.37 8.16
N MET A 271 1.42 -12.31 8.02
CA MET A 271 0.57 -13.49 8.08
C MET A 271 0.60 -14.23 6.74
N ASP A 272 0.38 -15.54 6.79
CA ASP A 272 0.29 -16.36 5.59
C ASP A 272 -0.83 -15.83 4.66
N PRO A 273 -0.57 -15.66 3.35
CA PRO A 273 -1.54 -15.09 2.40
C PRO A 273 -2.87 -15.86 2.35
N TYR A 274 -2.83 -17.17 2.61
CA TYR A 274 -3.97 -18.07 2.56
C TYR A 274 -4.64 -18.30 3.92
N GLU A 275 -4.10 -17.73 5.00
CA GLU A 275 -4.69 -17.86 6.32
C GLU A 275 -6.05 -17.15 6.40
N ASP A 276 -7.08 -17.87 6.86
CA ASP A 276 -8.41 -17.29 7.08
C ASP A 276 -8.39 -16.38 8.32
N ILE A 277 -8.64 -15.09 8.09
CA ILE A 277 -8.73 -14.08 9.15
C ILE A 277 -10.18 -13.61 9.31
N LYS A 278 -10.62 -13.55 10.56
CA LYS A 278 -11.97 -13.13 10.96
C LYS A 278 -11.86 -11.94 11.90
N PRO A 279 -12.80 -10.97 11.86
CA PRO A 279 -12.73 -9.77 12.70
C PRO A 279 -12.57 -10.06 14.19
N LYS A 280 -13.20 -11.15 14.67
CA LYS A 280 -13.17 -11.52 16.10
C LYS A 280 -11.87 -12.16 16.55
N THR A 281 -11.08 -12.74 15.65
CA THR A 281 -9.88 -13.52 15.98
C THR A 281 -8.59 -12.86 15.51
N VAL A 282 -8.68 -11.94 14.54
CA VAL A 282 -7.51 -11.31 13.91
C VAL A 282 -6.60 -10.61 14.93
N ASN A 283 -7.16 -9.86 15.88
CA ASN A 283 -6.37 -9.19 16.91
C ASN A 283 -5.54 -10.17 17.76
N GLY A 284 -6.08 -11.36 18.05
CA GLY A 284 -5.35 -12.41 18.77
C GLY A 284 -4.22 -13.02 17.93
N LYS A 285 -4.41 -13.13 16.61
CA LYS A 285 -3.36 -13.54 15.67
C LYS A 285 -2.27 -12.48 15.56
N CYS A 286 -2.64 -11.20 15.47
CA CYS A 286 -1.69 -10.08 15.48
C CYS A 286 -0.83 -10.09 16.75
N ALA A 287 -1.45 -10.26 17.93
CA ALA A 287 -0.72 -10.36 19.20
C ALA A 287 0.24 -11.56 19.26
N LYS A 288 -0.14 -12.70 18.64
CA LYS A 288 0.75 -13.86 18.52
C LYS A 288 1.96 -13.54 17.65
N GLN A 289 1.77 -12.86 16.51
CA GLN A 289 2.88 -12.46 15.64
C GLN A 289 3.80 -11.44 16.31
N ILE A 290 3.26 -10.46 17.03
CA ILE A 290 4.05 -9.55 17.85
C ILE A 290 4.94 -10.32 18.83
N LYS A 291 4.40 -11.35 19.49
CA LYS A 291 5.20 -12.18 20.42
C LYS A 291 6.33 -12.94 19.71
N ILE A 292 6.09 -13.42 18.49
CA ILE A 292 7.12 -14.10 17.69
C ILE A 292 8.23 -13.10 17.32
N ILE A 293 7.86 -11.94 16.79
CA ILE A 293 8.80 -10.85 16.42
C ILE A 293 9.62 -10.42 17.64
N ARG A 294 8.97 -10.25 18.80
CA ARG A 294 9.68 -9.92 20.05
C ARG A 294 10.69 -11.00 20.45
N GLY A 295 10.36 -12.28 20.27
CA GLY A 295 11.32 -13.37 20.50
C GLY A 295 12.52 -13.32 19.56
N HIS A 296 12.32 -12.94 18.30
CA HIS A 296 13.42 -12.71 17.36
C HIS A 296 14.31 -11.52 17.76
N LEU A 297 13.71 -10.44 18.27
CA LEU A 297 14.45 -9.30 18.83
C LEU A 297 15.31 -9.71 20.03
N ASP A 298 14.73 -10.46 20.97
CA ASP A 298 15.45 -10.95 22.15
C ASP A 298 16.63 -11.85 21.72
N GLN A 299 16.42 -12.72 20.73
CA GLN A 299 17.49 -13.54 20.16
C GLN A 299 18.58 -12.69 19.49
N ALA A 300 18.20 -11.65 18.73
CA ALA A 300 19.16 -10.74 18.11
C ALA A 300 20.04 -10.05 19.17
N GLN A 301 19.46 -9.67 20.31
CA GLN A 301 20.20 -9.09 21.42
C GLN A 301 21.16 -10.08 22.07
N ASP A 302 20.76 -11.33 22.26
CA ASP A 302 21.65 -12.40 22.75
C ASP A 302 22.81 -12.64 21.76
N GLU A 303 22.54 -12.60 20.46
CA GLU A 303 23.58 -12.68 19.42
C GLU A 303 24.58 -11.51 19.52
N LEU A 304 24.12 -10.28 19.72
CA LEU A 304 25.01 -9.13 19.94
C LEU A 304 25.99 -9.38 21.09
N GLN A 305 25.50 -9.94 22.22
CA GLN A 305 26.36 -10.27 23.35
C GLN A 305 27.37 -11.36 22.98
N ALA A 306 26.94 -12.39 22.23
CA ALA A 306 27.82 -13.47 21.79
C ALA A 306 28.95 -12.97 20.86
N LEU A 307 28.68 -11.97 20.02
CA LEU A 307 29.68 -11.40 19.09
C LEU A 307 30.85 -10.69 19.82
N THR A 308 30.69 -10.33 21.09
CA THR A 308 31.77 -9.74 21.91
C THR A 308 32.86 -10.75 22.28
N GLU A 309 32.61 -12.06 22.13
CA GLU A 309 33.57 -13.10 22.46
C GLU A 309 34.27 -13.69 21.21
N PRO A 310 35.61 -13.78 21.17
CA PRO A 310 36.33 -14.27 19.98
C PRO A 310 35.98 -15.68 19.53
N ARG A 311 35.60 -16.57 20.46
CA ARG A 311 35.22 -17.97 20.13
C ARG A 311 33.85 -18.02 19.48
N SER A 312 32.90 -17.31 20.07
CA SER A 312 31.52 -17.20 19.61
C SER A 312 31.45 -16.49 18.26
N LEU A 313 32.22 -15.42 18.04
CA LEU A 313 32.33 -14.78 16.73
C LEU A 313 32.83 -15.74 15.65
N LYS A 314 33.83 -16.58 15.93
CA LYS A 314 34.36 -17.55 14.95
C LYS A 314 33.35 -18.64 14.62
N ALA A 315 32.59 -19.10 15.60
CA ALA A 315 31.49 -20.03 15.38
C ALA A 315 30.41 -19.37 14.52
N TRP A 316 30.00 -18.15 14.86
CA TRP A 316 29.05 -17.36 14.10
C TRP A 316 29.50 -17.15 12.64
N LEU A 317 30.76 -16.76 12.40
CA LEU A 317 31.31 -16.62 11.04
C LEU A 317 31.31 -17.93 10.24
N ARG A 318 31.45 -19.08 10.89
CA ARG A 318 31.30 -20.38 10.22
C ARG A 318 29.85 -20.59 9.83
N ASP A 319 28.93 -20.39 10.77
CA ASP A 319 27.50 -20.60 10.55
C ASP A 319 26.96 -19.65 9.46
N GLN A 320 27.46 -18.41 9.38
CA GLN A 320 27.15 -17.47 8.29
C GLN A 320 27.58 -17.98 6.91
N ARG A 321 28.74 -18.64 6.81
CA ARG A 321 29.19 -19.23 5.55
C ARG A 321 28.35 -20.44 5.16
N GLU A 322 28.05 -21.31 6.12
CA GLU A 322 27.17 -22.46 5.86
C GLU A 322 25.77 -22.02 5.40
N MET A 323 25.27 -20.90 5.94
CA MET A 323 24.01 -20.30 5.51
C MET A 323 24.11 -19.69 4.11
N ALA A 324 25.20 -18.97 3.79
CA ALA A 324 25.43 -18.43 2.46
C ALA A 324 25.52 -19.55 1.40
N ASP A 325 26.28 -20.61 1.68
CA ASP A 325 26.40 -21.79 0.81
C ASP A 325 25.02 -22.46 0.61
N MET A 326 24.19 -22.54 1.66
CA MET A 326 22.84 -23.11 1.58
C MET A 326 21.90 -22.25 0.71
N LEU A 327 21.97 -20.93 0.82
CA LEU A 327 21.15 -20.01 0.03
C LEU A 327 21.54 -20.07 -1.46
N GLU A 328 22.83 -20.09 -1.78
CA GLU A 328 23.33 -20.25 -3.15
C GLU A 328 22.82 -21.57 -3.76
N MET A 329 22.86 -22.67 -3.00
CA MET A 329 22.30 -23.95 -3.45
C MET A 329 20.78 -23.93 -3.65
N ALA A 330 20.04 -23.13 -2.88
CA ALA A 330 18.59 -23.01 -3.01
C ALA A 330 18.20 -22.19 -4.24
N GLU A 331 18.91 -21.10 -4.53
CA GLU A 331 18.73 -20.29 -5.74
C GLU A 331 19.00 -21.12 -7.01
N GLU A 332 20.07 -21.93 -7.03
CA GLU A 332 20.35 -22.85 -8.13
C GLU A 332 19.23 -23.89 -8.34
N PHE A 333 18.57 -24.31 -7.25
CA PHE A 333 17.49 -25.29 -7.31
C PHE A 333 16.17 -24.69 -7.82
N ASP A 334 15.83 -23.47 -7.38
CA ASP A 334 14.66 -22.72 -7.88
C ASP A 334 14.83 -22.36 -9.37
N ASP A 335 16.04 -21.98 -9.80
CA ASP A 335 16.35 -21.74 -11.21
C ASP A 335 16.22 -23.02 -12.05
N LEU A 336 16.59 -24.19 -11.51
CA LEU A 336 16.41 -25.48 -12.17
C LEU A 336 14.93 -25.89 -12.27
N GLU A 337 14.10 -25.67 -11.25
CA GLU A 337 12.65 -25.91 -11.32
C GLU A 337 11.95 -24.93 -12.29
N MET A 338 12.37 -23.66 -12.32
CA MET A 338 11.92 -22.66 -13.28
C MET A 338 12.27 -23.04 -14.73
N LEU A 339 13.46 -23.59 -14.97
CA LEU A 339 13.85 -24.09 -16.29
C LEU A 339 13.04 -25.35 -16.68
N ASP A 340 12.82 -26.28 -15.76
CA ASP A 340 12.06 -27.52 -16.02
C ASP A 340 10.57 -27.26 -16.30
N THR A 341 10.03 -26.14 -15.80
CA THR A 341 8.66 -25.68 -16.08
C THR A 341 8.55 -24.88 -17.38
N LEU A 342 9.61 -24.21 -17.85
CA LEU A 342 9.66 -23.52 -19.13
C LEU A 342 9.92 -24.45 -20.33
N PHE A 343 10.54 -25.62 -20.11
CA PHE A 343 10.85 -26.61 -21.14
C PHE A 343 9.90 -27.82 -21.19
N ARG A 344 8.76 -27.77 -20.48
CA ARG A 344 7.61 -28.69 -20.64
C ARG A 344 6.45 -28.01 -21.33
#